data_AF-K0ZFT7-F1
#
_entry.id   AF-K0ZFT7-F1
#
_cell.length_a   1.000
_cell.length_b   1.000
_cell.length_c   1.000
_cell.angle_alpha   90.00
_cell.angle_beta   90.00
_cell.angle_gamma   90.00
#
_symmetry.space_group_name_H-M   'P 1'
#
loop_
_entity.id
_entity.type
_entity.pdbx_description
1 polymer ?
#
loop_
_entity_poly.entity_id
_entity_poly.type
_entity_poly.pdbx_seq_one_letter_code
_entity_poly.pdbx_strand_id
1 'polypeptide(L)' 'MEDDGVGFQNPGDSSQSQLKRGGVGLQNVDQRLKLHFGENYQMKINSAPEKGTTVEIYINKIVIS' A
#
# COMPACT_ATOMS: atom_id res chain seq x y z
N MET A 1 7.50 -2.32 -4.46
CA MET A 1 7.68 -3.74 -4.11
C MET A 1 6.73 -4.55 -4.98
N GLU A 2 7.16 -5.72 -5.43
CA GLU A 2 6.41 -6.58 -6.35
C GLU A 2 6.47 -8.03 -5.85
N ASP A 3 5.37 -8.76 -5.99
CA ASP A 3 5.19 -10.15 -5.58
C ASP A 3 4.52 -10.91 -6.72
N ASP A 4 5.05 -12.08 -7.09
CA ASP A 4 4.58 -12.95 -8.18
C ASP A 4 3.47 -13.92 -7.73
N GLY A 5 2.82 -13.65 -6.61
CA GLY A 5 1.73 -14.46 -6.08
C GLY A 5 0.49 -14.45 -6.97
N VAL A 6 -0.57 -15.15 -6.54
CA VAL A 6 -1.83 -15.21 -7.31
C VAL A 6 -2.57 -13.88 -7.39
N GLY A 7 -2.17 -12.85 -6.64
CA GLY A 7 -2.85 -11.57 -6.56
C GLY A 7 -4.29 -11.66 -6.04
N PHE A 8 -4.93 -10.52 -5.86
CA PHE A 8 -6.32 -10.44 -5.39
C PHE A 8 -6.98 -9.20 -5.97
N GLN A 9 -8.16 -9.36 -6.56
CA GLN A 9 -8.90 -8.24 -7.10
C GLN A 9 -10.40 -8.47 -6.91
N ASN A 10 -11.04 -7.51 -6.27
CA ASN A 10 -12.49 -7.40 -6.23
C ASN A 10 -12.85 -6.07 -6.93
N PRO A 11 -13.80 -6.07 -7.87
CA PRO A 11 -14.19 -4.85 -8.56
C PRO A 11 -14.67 -3.79 -7.56
N GLY A 12 -14.09 -2.59 -7.61
CA GLY A 12 -14.48 -1.46 -6.76
C GLY A 12 -13.62 -1.26 -5.51
N ASP A 13 -12.57 -2.05 -5.30
CA ASP A 13 -11.68 -1.82 -4.18
C ASP A 13 -10.70 -0.67 -4.39
N SER A 14 -10.56 0.13 -3.33
CA SER A 14 -9.54 1.16 -3.23
C SER A 14 -8.27 0.57 -2.61
N SER A 15 -7.14 1.26 -2.75
CA SER A 15 -5.89 0.85 -2.07
C SER A 15 -6.07 0.74 -0.55
N GLN A 16 -6.97 1.53 0.05
CA GLN A 16 -7.31 1.44 1.48
C GLN A 16 -8.10 0.18 1.84
N SER A 17 -9.03 -0.28 0.98
CA SER A 17 -9.71 -1.56 1.23
C SER A 17 -8.82 -2.76 0.94
N GLN A 18 -7.88 -2.64 0.01
CA GLN A 18 -6.83 -3.65 -0.24
C GLN A 18 -5.84 -3.76 0.91
N LEU A 19 -5.42 -2.63 1.52
CA LEU A 19 -4.59 -2.59 2.73
C LEU A 19 -5.22 -3.38 3.88
N LYS A 20 -6.53 -3.23 4.08
CA LYS A 20 -7.25 -3.96 5.15
C LYS A 20 -7.23 -5.48 4.95
N ARG A 21 -7.19 -5.95 3.70
CA ARG A 21 -7.19 -7.37 3.35
C ARG A 21 -5.80 -7.99 3.20
N GLY A 22 -4.77 -7.18 2.95
CA GLY A 22 -3.37 -7.61 2.83
C GLY A 22 -2.73 -8.17 4.11
N GLY A 23 -3.54 -8.47 5.12
CA GLY A 23 -3.12 -8.97 6.43
C GLY A 23 -2.51 -7.90 7.32
N VAL A 24 -2.11 -8.31 8.53
CA VAL A 24 -1.53 -7.43 9.55
C VAL A 24 -0.19 -6.81 9.12
N GLY A 25 0.52 -7.43 8.16
CA GLY A 25 1.80 -6.95 7.65
C GLY A 25 1.69 -5.58 6.98
N LEU A 26 0.81 -5.47 5.97
CA LEU A 26 0.59 -4.21 5.25
C LEU A 26 -0.03 -3.12 6.14
N GLN A 27 -0.89 -3.51 7.07
CA GLN A 27 -1.46 -2.58 8.05
C GLN A 27 -0.38 -1.98 8.97
N ASN A 28 0.57 -2.79 9.44
CA ASN A 28 1.68 -2.31 10.25
C ASN A 28 2.59 -1.34 9.49
N VAL A 29 2.83 -1.62 8.20
CA VAL A 29 3.61 -0.72 7.33
C VAL A 29 2.87 0.61 7.16
N ASP A 30 1.57 0.57 6.83
CA ASP A 30 0.75 1.78 6.66
C ASP A 30 0.71 2.63 7.93
N GLN A 31 0.48 2.01 9.10
CA GLN A 31 0.49 2.71 10.38
C GLN A 31 1.83 3.37 10.69
N ARG A 32 2.95 2.67 10.49
CA ARG A 32 4.29 3.23 10.77
C ARG A 32 4.63 4.37 9.82
N LEU A 33 4.34 4.23 8.53
CA LEU A 33 4.60 5.28 7.55
C LEU A 33 3.71 6.51 7.80
N LYS A 34 2.44 6.29 8.12
CA LYS A 34 1.52 7.39 8.49
C LYS A 34 1.97 8.11 9.77
N LEU A 35 2.52 7.40 10.75
CA LEU A 35 3.08 8.02 11.96
C LEU A 35 4.34 8.85 11.67
N HIS A 36 5.20 8.42 10.75
CA HIS A 36 6.45 9.12 10.45
C HIS A 36 6.28 10.27 9.45
N PHE A 37 5.39 10.12 8.47
CA PHE A 37 5.28 11.06 7.35
C PHE A 37 3.93 11.79 7.30
N GLY A 38 2.94 11.36 8.10
CA GLY A 38 1.60 11.99 8.13
C GLY A 38 0.97 12.02 6.75
N GLU A 39 0.51 13.20 6.34
CA GLU A 39 -0.10 13.46 5.02
C GLU A 39 0.92 13.51 3.87
N ASN A 40 2.23 13.54 4.18
CA ASN A 40 3.28 13.49 3.15
C ASN A 40 3.50 12.08 2.60
N TYR A 41 2.79 11.10 3.12
CA TYR A 41 2.85 9.72 2.65
C TYR A 41 1.56 9.32 1.94
N GLN A 42 1.70 8.60 0.84
CA GLN A 42 0.62 7.91 0.17
C GLN A 42 1.09 6.51 -0.24
N MET A 43 0.18 5.53 -0.18
CA MET A 43 0.42 4.19 -0.68
C MET A 43 -0.66 3.79 -1.67
N LYS A 44 -0.22 3.22 -2.78
CA LYS A 44 -1.09 2.58 -3.77
C LYS A 44 -0.77 1.10 -3.84
N ILE A 45 -1.83 0.30 -3.87
CA ILE A 45 -1.75 -1.15 -4.02
C ILE A 45 -2.45 -1.50 -5.31
N ASN A 46 -1.72 -2.14 -6.20
CA ASN A 46 -2.24 -2.69 -7.44
C ASN A 46 -2.08 -4.20 -7.35
N SER A 47 -3.18 -4.94 -7.28
CA SER A 47 -3.15 -6.39 -7.23
C SER A 47 -4.14 -6.91 -8.26
N ALA A 48 -3.72 -7.92 -9.02
CA ALA A 48 -4.51 -8.52 -10.07
C ALA A 48 -4.35 -10.05 -10.05
N PRO A 49 -5.43 -10.81 -10.26
CA PRO A 49 -5.37 -12.27 -10.21
C PRO A 49 -4.36 -12.77 -11.24
N GLU A 50 -3.55 -13.76 -10.85
CA GLU A 50 -2.49 -14.39 -11.64
C GLU A 50 -1.36 -13.44 -12.12
N LYS A 51 -1.36 -12.20 -11.62
CA LYS A 51 -0.33 -11.18 -11.89
C LYS A 51 0.36 -10.69 -10.63
N GLY A 52 -0.07 -11.17 -9.46
CA GLY A 52 0.52 -10.78 -8.20
C GLY A 52 0.10 -9.41 -7.69
N THR A 53 0.95 -8.83 -6.84
CA THR A 53 0.67 -7.58 -6.13
C THR A 53 1.85 -6.63 -6.20
N THR A 54 1.60 -5.43 -6.70
CA THR A 54 2.52 -4.29 -6.68
C THR A 54 2.09 -3.28 -5.62
N VAL A 55 3.03 -2.87 -4.78
CA VAL A 55 2.85 -1.79 -3.79
C VAL A 55 3.79 -0.64 -4.09
N GLU A 56 3.21 0.53 -4.27
CA GLU A 56 3.89 1.79 -4.54
C GLU A 56 3.75 2.71 -3.34
N ILE A 57 4.87 3.25 -2.87
CA ILE A 57 4.93 4.15 -1.71
C ILE A 57 5.47 5.49 -2.22
N TYR A 58 4.71 6.54 -1.94
CA TYR A 58 5.04 7.91 -2.28
C TYR A 58 5.29 8.68 -1.00
N ILE A 59 6.46 9.29 -0.88
CA ILE A 59 6.84 10.14 0.26
C ILE A 59 7.25 11.49 -0.32
N ASN A 60 6.46 12.52 -0.03
CA ASN A 60 6.79 13.89 -0.41
C ASN A 60 8.00 14.36 0.40
N LYS A 61 8.85 15.17 -0.23
CA LYS A 61 10.07 15.69 0.40
C LYS A 61 9.69 16.54 1.62
N ILE A 62 9.99 16.04 2.81
CA ILE A 62 9.88 16.83 4.05
C ILE A 62 11.12 17.72 4.10
N VAL A 63 10.93 19.01 3.84
CA VAL A 63 12.00 20.00 4.08
C VAL A 63 11.97 20.31 5.57
N ILE A 64 12.92 19.74 6.31
CA ILE A 64 13.17 20.14 7.70
C ILE A 64 13.93 21.46 7.63
N SER A 65 13.29 22.55 8.08
CA SER A 65 13.87 23.90 8.16
C SER A 65 14.89 24.01 9.28
#